data_AF-A0A945JTX3-F1
#
_entry.id   AF-A0A945JTX3-F1
#
_cell.length_a   1.000
_cell.length_b   1.000
_cell.length_c   1.000
_cell.angle_alpha   90.00
_cell.angle_beta   90.00
_cell.angle_gamma   90.00
#
_symmetry.space_group_name_H-M   'P 1'
#
loop_
_entity.id
_entity.type
_entity.pdbx_description
1 polymer ?
#
loop_
_entity_poly.entity_id
_entity_poly.type
_entity_poly.pdbx_seq_one_letter_code
_entity_poly.pdbx_strand_id
1 'polypeptide(L)'
;MGNYAKEHGALSEARGYYQRALEIAPQHVAARNNLGLVLEAMGEVSAAADTFAALTRDHPALAEGWYNLGHALQALGREAARDPQQRRAQEFLLQARHAYEHVADTSYHYDLALNNVGTTFELLGRIDSAAVYYRQAAEYGGVSVDPHNNLRRLSRQLDVYAGDLIDAKQLVQLQTLCEQLAQVEDPAPEALFYLAISLFSQGHFKESLAPNERLLREHPDFILGYLQLGNLLETLGRRTEAHRVYEQQLLRQPEGHFADEARRRLKVESK
;
A
#
# COMPACT_ATOMS: atom_id res chain seq x y z
N MET A 1 -30.87 24.43 5.87
CA MET A 1 -30.19 25.00 7.05
C MET A 1 -28.97 24.18 7.45
N GLY A 2 -29.09 22.87 7.75
CA GLY A 2 -27.94 22.02 8.11
C GLY A 2 -26.80 21.99 7.09
N ASN A 3 -27.09 21.68 5.81
CA ASN A 3 -26.05 21.65 4.76
C ASN A 3 -25.38 23.02 4.57
N TYR A 4 -26.18 24.09 4.52
CA TYR A 4 -25.70 25.46 4.39
C TYR A 4 -24.75 25.85 5.55
N ALA A 5 -25.13 25.57 6.80
CA ALA A 5 -24.30 25.85 7.96
C ALA A 5 -22.98 25.05 7.93
N LYS A 6 -23.04 23.78 7.52
CA LYS A 6 -21.86 22.93 7.32
C LYS A 6 -20.91 23.53 6.27
N GLU A 7 -21.43 23.92 5.12
CA GLU A 7 -20.66 24.52 4.01
C GLU A 7 -19.99 25.86 4.38
N HIS A 8 -20.56 26.60 5.35
CA HIS A 8 -20.02 27.87 5.84
C HIS A 8 -19.19 27.73 7.13
N GLY A 9 -18.86 26.49 7.54
CA GLY A 9 -18.03 26.22 8.73
C GLY A 9 -18.72 26.42 10.08
N ALA A 10 -20.03 26.69 10.10
CA ALA A 10 -20.83 26.83 11.33
C ALA A 10 -21.23 25.44 11.87
N LEU A 11 -20.22 24.64 12.27
CA LEU A 11 -20.40 23.22 12.62
C LEU A 11 -21.36 22.99 13.80
N SER A 12 -21.28 23.83 14.85
CA SER A 12 -22.17 23.74 16.01
C SER A 12 -23.64 23.98 15.64
N GLU A 13 -23.91 24.93 14.74
CA GLU A 13 -25.26 25.17 14.24
C GLU A 13 -25.73 24.03 13.34
N ALA A 14 -24.87 23.54 12.45
CA ALA A 14 -25.16 22.39 11.60
C ALA A 14 -25.55 21.16 12.43
N ARG A 15 -24.80 20.86 13.50
CA ARG A 15 -25.13 19.80 14.48
C ARG A 15 -26.52 19.99 15.05
N GLY A 16 -26.84 21.20 15.54
CA GLY A 16 -28.16 21.51 16.10
C GLY A 16 -29.30 21.32 15.09
N TYR A 17 -29.10 21.74 13.84
CA TYR A 17 -30.09 21.54 12.77
C TYR A 17 -30.32 20.06 12.46
N TYR A 18 -29.27 19.23 12.38
CA TYR A 18 -29.43 17.80 12.12
C TYR A 18 -30.04 17.05 13.31
N GLN A 19 -29.67 17.39 14.53
CA GLN A 19 -30.30 16.82 15.73
C GLN A 19 -31.79 17.12 15.76
N ARG A 20 -32.19 18.38 15.49
CA ARG A 20 -33.60 18.75 15.42
C ARG A 20 -34.34 18.05 14.28
N ALA A 21 -33.68 17.85 13.14
CA ALA A 21 -34.26 17.07 12.04
C ALA A 21 -34.51 15.62 12.45
N LEU A 22 -33.60 15.01 13.22
CA LEU A 22 -33.73 13.63 13.72
C LEU A 22 -34.73 13.49 14.87
N GLU A 23 -34.97 14.54 15.66
CA GLU A 23 -36.08 14.57 16.63
C GLU A 23 -37.45 14.51 15.94
N ILE A 24 -37.58 15.15 14.78
CA ILE A 24 -38.82 15.17 13.99
C ILE A 24 -38.96 13.90 13.15
N ALA A 25 -37.85 13.44 12.56
CA ALA A 25 -37.80 12.28 11.68
C ALA A 25 -36.60 11.39 12.05
N PRO A 26 -36.75 10.49 13.05
CA PRO A 26 -35.65 9.64 13.54
C PRO A 26 -35.02 8.73 12.48
N GLN A 27 -35.79 8.38 11.44
CA GLN A 27 -35.35 7.52 10.34
C GLN A 27 -34.75 8.29 9.16
N HIS A 28 -34.50 9.61 9.30
CA HIS A 28 -33.97 10.42 8.21
C HIS A 28 -32.47 10.13 7.97
N VAL A 29 -32.21 9.13 7.11
CA VAL A 29 -30.88 8.63 6.74
C VAL A 29 -29.87 9.75 6.44
N ALA A 30 -30.19 10.65 5.52
CA ALA A 30 -29.24 11.70 5.12
C ALA A 30 -28.93 12.71 6.24
N ALA A 31 -29.87 12.97 7.16
CA ALA A 31 -29.62 13.85 8.31
C ALA A 31 -28.69 13.16 9.32
N ARG A 32 -28.86 11.85 9.54
CA ARG A 32 -27.95 11.05 10.38
C ARG A 32 -26.55 10.95 9.78
N ASN A 33 -26.44 10.69 8.48
CA ASN A 33 -25.15 10.68 7.79
C ASN A 33 -24.43 12.03 7.91
N ASN A 34 -25.14 13.14 7.62
CA ASN A 34 -24.56 14.47 7.74
C ASN A 34 -24.22 14.87 9.18
N LEU A 35 -24.97 14.40 10.18
CA LEU A 35 -24.62 14.59 11.58
C LEU A 35 -23.27 13.92 11.90
N GLY A 36 -23.06 12.68 11.44
CA GLY A 36 -21.78 11.98 11.58
C GLY A 36 -20.61 12.76 10.97
N LEU A 37 -20.78 13.28 9.75
CA LEU A 37 -19.77 14.10 9.08
C LEU A 37 -19.46 15.41 9.83
N VAL A 38 -20.49 16.05 10.41
CA VAL A 38 -20.29 17.25 11.24
C VAL A 38 -19.53 16.91 12.53
N LEU A 39 -19.87 15.81 13.19
CA LEU A 39 -19.16 15.36 14.40
C LEU A 39 -17.68 15.08 14.09
N GLU A 40 -17.39 14.43 12.97
CA GLU A 40 -16.01 14.20 12.52
C GLU A 40 -15.27 15.52 12.26
N ALA A 41 -15.89 16.48 11.57
CA ALA A 41 -15.31 17.80 11.32
C ALA A 41 -15.07 18.61 12.61
N MET A 42 -15.82 18.34 13.67
CA MET A 42 -15.63 18.92 15.00
C MET A 42 -14.54 18.20 15.83
N GLY A 43 -13.96 17.11 15.31
CA GLY A 43 -12.99 16.27 16.03
C GLY A 43 -13.63 15.25 16.98
N GLU A 44 -14.96 15.15 17.02
CA GLU A 44 -15.71 14.18 17.83
C GLU A 44 -15.77 12.81 17.11
N VAL A 45 -14.61 12.28 16.70
CA VAL A 45 -14.50 11.12 15.79
C VAL A 45 -15.16 9.86 16.37
N SER A 46 -15.06 9.63 17.68
CA SER A 46 -15.75 8.50 18.34
C SER A 46 -17.26 8.60 18.21
N ALA A 47 -17.84 9.79 18.39
CA ALA A 47 -19.28 10.00 18.25
C ALA A 47 -19.73 9.88 16.78
N ALA A 48 -18.87 10.30 15.85
CA ALA A 48 -19.10 10.08 14.42
C ALA A 48 -19.14 8.57 14.09
N ALA A 49 -18.17 7.79 14.58
CA ALA A 49 -18.12 6.34 14.39
C ALA A 49 -19.38 5.65 14.95
N ASP A 50 -19.83 6.01 16.16
CA ASP A 50 -21.07 5.47 16.73
C ASP A 50 -22.30 5.82 15.88
N THR A 51 -22.34 7.04 15.36
CA THR A 51 -23.43 7.51 14.48
C THR A 51 -23.47 6.73 13.17
N PHE A 52 -22.32 6.52 12.54
CA PHE A 52 -22.22 5.72 11.32
C PHE A 52 -22.49 4.23 11.57
N ALA A 53 -22.04 3.67 12.69
CA ALA A 53 -22.32 2.28 13.07
C ALA A 53 -23.81 2.01 13.31
N ALA A 54 -24.53 2.98 13.91
CA ALA A 54 -25.98 2.91 13.99
C ALA A 54 -26.63 2.98 12.60
N LEU A 55 -26.11 3.84 11.73
CA LEU A 55 -26.60 3.98 10.36
C LEU A 55 -26.43 2.70 9.53
N THR A 56 -25.27 2.03 9.61
CA THR A 56 -24.98 0.80 8.86
C THR A 56 -25.78 -0.40 9.38
N ARG A 57 -26.08 -0.45 10.68
CA ARG A 57 -26.95 -1.48 11.27
C ARG A 57 -28.39 -1.36 10.78
N ASP A 58 -28.91 -0.14 10.68
CA ASP A 58 -30.30 0.09 10.26
C ASP A 58 -30.44 0.06 8.72
N HIS A 59 -29.40 0.45 7.98
CA HIS A 59 -29.38 0.50 6.52
C HIS A 59 -28.12 -0.19 5.97
N PRO A 60 -28.03 -1.53 6.05
CA PRO A 60 -26.82 -2.26 5.66
C PRO A 60 -26.48 -2.16 4.17
N ALA A 61 -27.42 -1.77 3.31
CA ALA A 61 -27.19 -1.54 1.89
C ALA A 61 -26.63 -0.14 1.56
N LEU A 62 -26.54 0.77 2.54
CA LEU A 62 -26.04 2.12 2.31
C LEU A 62 -24.50 2.14 2.31
N ALA A 63 -23.92 2.08 1.11
CA ALA A 63 -22.48 2.07 0.92
C ALA A 63 -21.76 3.30 1.53
N GLU A 64 -22.37 4.49 1.46
CA GLU A 64 -21.81 5.72 2.05
C GLU A 64 -21.65 5.59 3.58
N GLY A 65 -22.61 4.96 4.27
CA GLY A 65 -22.54 4.75 5.71
C GLY A 65 -21.37 3.83 6.10
N TRP A 66 -21.15 2.76 5.33
CA TRP A 66 -20.02 1.85 5.52
C TRP A 66 -18.68 2.52 5.26
N TYR A 67 -18.58 3.30 4.18
CA TYR A 67 -17.39 4.08 3.85
C TYR A 67 -17.04 5.07 4.98
N ASN A 68 -18.02 5.86 5.44
CA ASN A 68 -17.82 6.85 6.49
C ASN A 68 -17.49 6.20 7.85
N LEU A 69 -18.09 5.05 8.17
CA LEU A 69 -17.72 4.26 9.35
C LEU A 69 -16.26 3.79 9.27
N GLY A 70 -15.84 3.24 8.13
CA GLY A 70 -14.47 2.81 7.91
C GLY A 70 -13.47 3.96 8.06
N HIS A 71 -13.83 5.15 7.56
CA HIS A 71 -13.00 6.35 7.67
C HIS A 71 -12.81 6.80 9.12
N ALA A 72 -13.91 6.94 9.86
CA ALA A 72 -13.87 7.33 11.27
C ALA A 72 -13.08 6.32 12.13
N LEU A 73 -13.30 5.02 11.91
CA LEU A 73 -12.58 3.96 12.63
C LEU A 73 -11.08 3.95 12.30
N GLN A 74 -10.70 4.16 11.05
CA GLN A 74 -9.29 4.25 10.68
C GLN A 74 -8.62 5.46 11.34
N ALA A 75 -9.31 6.60 11.43
CA ALA A 75 -8.81 7.78 12.14
C ALA A 75 -8.58 7.48 13.64
N LEU A 76 -9.54 6.84 14.31
CA LEU A 76 -9.39 6.38 15.70
C LEU A 76 -8.22 5.39 15.86
N GLY A 77 -8.04 4.48 14.91
CA GLY A 77 -6.91 3.55 14.88
C GLY A 77 -5.56 4.27 14.82
N ARG A 78 -5.43 5.28 13.95
CA ARG A 78 -4.23 6.11 13.82
C ARG A 78 -3.94 6.93 15.09
N GLU A 79 -4.98 7.45 15.74
CA GLU A 79 -4.83 8.19 17.00
C GLU A 79 -4.41 7.26 18.14
N ALA A 80 -5.07 6.11 18.27
CA ALA A 80 -4.76 5.11 19.28
C ALA A 80 -3.37 4.48 19.11
N ALA A 81 -2.81 4.46 17.89
CA ALA A 81 -1.46 3.97 17.64
C ALA A 81 -0.36 4.84 18.30
N ARG A 82 -0.70 6.04 18.76
CA ARG A 82 0.20 6.92 19.52
C ARG A 82 0.37 6.49 20.98
N ASP A 83 -0.52 5.64 21.49
CA ASP A 83 -0.43 5.07 22.84
C ASP A 83 0.45 3.82 22.82
N PRO A 84 1.45 3.70 23.73
CA PRO A 84 2.34 2.53 23.81
C PRO A 84 1.65 1.18 23.99
N GLN A 85 0.36 1.12 24.34
CA GLN A 85 -0.35 -0.17 24.50
C GLN A 85 -1.00 -0.72 23.22
N GLN A 86 -1.14 0.05 22.13
CA GLN A 86 -1.58 -0.30 20.75
C GLN A 86 -2.78 -1.26 20.51
N ARG A 87 -3.36 -1.91 21.52
CA ARG A 87 -4.43 -2.92 21.37
C ARG A 87 -5.70 -2.32 20.76
N ARG A 88 -6.08 -1.13 21.22
CA ARG A 88 -7.23 -0.38 20.67
C ARG A 88 -7.01 0.03 19.21
N ALA A 89 -5.76 0.32 18.83
CA ALA A 89 -5.45 0.67 17.44
C ALA A 89 -5.75 -0.50 16.50
N GLN A 90 -5.31 -1.71 16.86
CA GLN A 90 -5.60 -2.91 16.07
C GLN A 90 -7.10 -3.19 15.99
N GLU A 91 -7.83 -3.09 17.11
CA GLU A 91 -9.28 -3.27 17.13
C GLU A 91 -9.99 -2.31 16.16
N PHE A 92 -9.68 -1.01 16.23
CA PHE A 92 -10.26 -0.01 15.34
C PHE A 92 -9.90 -0.25 13.88
N LEU A 93 -8.65 -0.62 13.58
CA LEU A 93 -8.23 -0.91 12.21
C LEU A 93 -8.92 -2.16 11.64
N LEU A 94 -9.12 -3.20 12.45
CA LEU A 94 -9.86 -4.39 12.02
C LEU A 94 -11.34 -4.08 11.75
N GLN A 95 -11.96 -3.23 12.58
CA GLN A 95 -13.33 -2.76 12.35
C GLN A 95 -13.41 -1.85 11.11
N ALA A 96 -12.42 -0.98 10.90
CA ALA A 96 -12.33 -0.13 9.72
C ALA A 96 -12.28 -0.96 8.43
N ARG A 97 -11.41 -1.98 8.42
CA ARG A 97 -11.33 -2.96 7.31
C ARG A 97 -12.69 -3.60 7.05
N HIS A 98 -13.33 -4.13 8.09
CA HIS A 98 -14.65 -4.75 7.96
C HIS A 98 -15.68 -3.79 7.35
N ALA A 99 -15.69 -2.54 7.79
CA ALA A 99 -16.60 -1.52 7.27
C ALA A 99 -16.34 -1.24 5.77
N TYR A 100 -15.09 -1.05 5.38
CA TYR A 100 -14.74 -0.83 3.97
C TYR A 100 -15.05 -2.05 3.08
N GLU A 101 -14.83 -3.28 3.56
CA GLU A 101 -15.19 -4.52 2.85
C GLU A 101 -16.70 -4.68 2.62
N HIS A 102 -17.54 -3.95 3.37
CA HIS A 102 -18.99 -3.92 3.18
C HIS A 102 -19.47 -2.83 2.21
N VAL A 103 -18.57 -1.98 1.69
CA VAL A 103 -18.91 -1.02 0.63
C VAL A 103 -19.17 -1.80 -0.65
N ALA A 104 -20.39 -1.69 -1.19
CA ALA A 104 -20.78 -2.39 -2.42
C ALA A 104 -19.87 -2.01 -3.60
N ASP A 105 -19.54 -2.98 -4.44
CA ASP A 105 -18.69 -2.83 -5.63
C ASP A 105 -19.28 -1.88 -6.69
N THR A 106 -20.60 -1.79 -6.76
CA THR A 106 -21.32 -0.82 -7.62
C THR A 106 -21.32 0.61 -7.07
N SER A 107 -20.80 0.83 -5.86
CA SER A 107 -20.81 2.15 -5.22
C SER A 107 -19.74 3.07 -5.81
N TYR A 108 -20.05 4.36 -5.87
CA TYR A 108 -19.05 5.40 -6.15
C TYR A 108 -17.90 5.41 -5.13
N HIS A 109 -18.11 4.87 -3.93
CA HIS A 109 -17.08 4.79 -2.89
C HIS A 109 -16.21 3.54 -2.95
N TYR A 110 -16.42 2.64 -3.90
CA TYR A 110 -15.78 1.32 -3.87
C TYR A 110 -14.26 1.38 -4.02
N ASP A 111 -13.76 2.15 -4.97
CA ASP A 111 -12.32 2.36 -5.18
C ASP A 111 -11.66 3.11 -4.02
N LEU A 112 -12.35 4.10 -3.47
CA LEU A 112 -11.95 4.80 -2.25
C LEU A 112 -11.86 3.83 -1.06
N ALA A 113 -12.83 2.93 -0.93
CA ALA A 113 -12.84 1.90 0.10
C ALA A 113 -11.67 0.93 -0.09
N LEU A 114 -11.43 0.42 -1.30
CA LEU A 114 -10.27 -0.43 -1.62
C LEU A 114 -8.95 0.26 -1.24
N ASN A 115 -8.77 1.51 -1.66
CA ASN A 115 -7.57 2.27 -1.31
C ASN A 115 -7.42 2.40 0.22
N ASN A 116 -8.50 2.67 0.94
CA ASN A 116 -8.46 2.80 2.39
C ASN A 116 -8.29 1.45 3.11
N VAL A 117 -8.74 0.33 2.55
CA VAL A 117 -8.39 -1.02 3.02
C VAL A 117 -6.88 -1.23 2.89
N GLY A 118 -6.28 -0.84 1.76
CA GLY A 118 -4.83 -0.87 1.56
C GLY A 118 -4.08 -0.12 2.66
N THR A 119 -4.51 1.12 2.95
CA THR A 119 -3.94 1.91 4.05
C THR A 119 -4.18 1.28 5.42
N THR A 120 -5.31 0.60 5.62
CA THR A 120 -5.60 -0.11 6.88
C THR A 120 -4.63 -1.27 7.09
N PHE A 121 -4.37 -2.06 6.05
CA PHE A 121 -3.37 -3.14 6.12
C PHE A 121 -1.96 -2.60 6.35
N GLU A 122 -1.62 -1.49 5.71
CA GLU A 122 -0.32 -0.85 5.92
C GLU A 122 -0.12 -0.41 7.38
N LEU A 123 -1.14 0.20 8.00
CA LEU A 123 -1.12 0.56 9.42
C LEU A 123 -1.04 -0.66 10.35
N LEU A 124 -1.50 -1.83 9.89
CA LEU A 124 -1.35 -3.12 10.56
C LEU A 124 0.01 -3.80 10.27
N GLY A 125 0.91 -3.17 9.49
CA GLY A 125 2.20 -3.74 9.09
C GLY A 125 2.11 -4.83 8.02
N ARG A 126 0.95 -4.97 7.36
CA ARG A 126 0.63 -6.01 6.37
C ARG A 126 0.81 -5.47 4.94
N ILE A 127 2.05 -5.16 4.59
CA ILE A 127 2.44 -4.55 3.30
C ILE A 127 1.99 -5.41 2.12
N ASP A 128 2.10 -6.73 2.23
CA ASP A 128 1.64 -7.69 1.23
C ASP A 128 0.17 -7.52 0.84
N SER A 129 -0.67 -7.41 1.86
CA SER A 129 -2.10 -7.24 1.75
C SER A 129 -2.43 -5.83 1.26
N ALA A 130 -1.70 -4.81 1.73
CA ALA A 130 -1.85 -3.44 1.26
C ALA A 130 -1.63 -3.31 -0.26
N ALA A 131 -0.60 -3.96 -0.80
CA ALA A 131 -0.29 -3.94 -2.24
C ALA A 131 -1.44 -4.49 -3.09
N VAL A 132 -2.11 -5.55 -2.64
CA VAL A 132 -3.28 -6.13 -3.33
C VAL A 132 -4.39 -5.10 -3.47
N TYR A 133 -4.78 -4.46 -2.37
CA TYR A 133 -5.91 -3.53 -2.35
C TYR A 133 -5.62 -2.22 -3.08
N TYR A 134 -4.38 -1.71 -2.99
CA TYR A 134 -3.99 -0.55 -3.80
C TYR A 134 -4.03 -0.87 -5.30
N ARG A 135 -3.63 -2.08 -5.73
CA ARG A 135 -3.74 -2.46 -7.14
C ARG A 135 -5.19 -2.58 -7.58
N GLN A 136 -6.03 -3.24 -6.79
CA GLN A 136 -7.47 -3.33 -7.10
C GLN A 136 -8.10 -1.94 -7.24
N ALA A 137 -7.75 -0.99 -6.37
CA ALA A 137 -8.19 0.39 -6.49
C ALA A 137 -7.68 1.07 -7.77
N ALA A 138 -6.43 0.83 -8.16
CA ALA A 138 -5.84 1.35 -9.40
C ALA A 138 -6.50 0.76 -10.66
N GLU A 139 -6.76 -0.55 -10.68
CA GLU A 139 -7.40 -1.26 -11.80
C GLU A 139 -8.86 -0.85 -11.97
N TYR A 140 -9.57 -0.53 -10.88
CA TYR A 140 -10.95 -0.06 -10.95
C TYR A 140 -11.06 1.32 -11.64
N GLY A 141 -10.04 2.18 -11.53
CA GLY A 141 -9.96 3.45 -12.27
C GLY A 141 -10.96 4.53 -11.83
N GLY A 142 -11.36 4.53 -10.55
CA GLY A 142 -12.28 5.51 -9.97
C GLY A 142 -11.63 6.83 -9.53
N VAL A 143 -12.29 7.57 -8.64
CA VAL A 143 -11.91 8.93 -8.20
C VAL A 143 -10.96 8.92 -6.99
N SER A 144 -10.53 7.75 -6.53
CA SER A 144 -9.63 7.60 -5.40
C SER A 144 -8.31 8.35 -5.56
N VAL A 145 -7.81 8.89 -4.45
CA VAL A 145 -6.57 9.68 -4.41
C VAL A 145 -5.38 8.74 -4.66
N ASP A 146 -5.03 8.64 -5.95
CA ASP A 146 -3.89 8.02 -6.61
C ASP A 146 -3.30 6.78 -5.89
N PRO A 147 -3.95 5.61 -5.97
CA PRO A 147 -3.41 4.33 -5.49
C PRO A 147 -2.00 4.00 -6.01
N HIS A 148 -1.59 4.56 -7.16
CA HIS A 148 -0.22 4.44 -7.66
C HIS A 148 0.79 5.15 -6.76
N ASN A 149 0.43 6.28 -6.14
CA ASN A 149 1.30 6.91 -5.13
C ASN A 149 1.49 6.01 -3.91
N ASN A 150 0.44 5.33 -3.48
CA ASN A 150 0.52 4.38 -2.38
C ASN A 150 1.38 3.17 -2.74
N LEU A 151 1.23 2.60 -3.93
CA LEU A 151 2.09 1.52 -4.44
C LEU A 151 3.56 1.93 -4.54
N ARG A 152 3.84 3.12 -5.09
CA ARG A 152 5.21 3.68 -5.16
C ARG A 152 5.82 3.87 -3.78
N ARG A 153 5.04 4.42 -2.84
CA ARG A 153 5.47 4.61 -1.45
C ARG A 153 5.74 3.28 -0.75
N LEU A 154 4.88 2.29 -0.95
CA LEU A 154 5.03 0.93 -0.43
C LEU A 154 6.29 0.26 -0.99
N SER A 155 6.55 0.44 -2.29
CA SER A 155 7.74 -0.12 -2.92
C SER A 155 9.04 0.47 -2.38
N ARG A 156 9.07 1.75 -1.97
CA ARG A 156 10.23 2.34 -1.27
C ARG A 156 10.44 1.80 0.15
N GLN A 157 9.41 1.25 0.76
CA GLN A 157 9.49 0.58 2.06
C GLN A 157 9.85 -0.91 1.93
N LEU A 158 9.96 -1.41 0.69
CA LEU A 158 10.19 -2.83 0.43
C LEU A 158 11.54 -3.32 0.95
N ASP A 159 12.58 -2.47 0.98
CA ASP A 159 13.93 -2.89 1.40
C ASP A 159 13.96 -3.55 2.79
N VAL A 160 13.35 -2.89 3.77
CA VAL A 160 13.29 -3.38 5.17
C VAL A 160 12.48 -4.67 5.22
N TYR A 161 11.30 -4.66 4.60
CA TYR A 161 10.39 -5.80 4.60
C TYR A 161 10.95 -7.02 3.87
N ALA A 162 11.64 -6.80 2.75
CA ALA A 162 12.29 -7.84 1.98
C ALA A 162 13.46 -8.45 2.74
N GLY A 163 14.23 -7.63 3.47
CA GLY A 163 15.25 -8.12 4.40
C GLY A 163 14.67 -9.09 5.43
N ASP A 164 13.60 -8.69 6.13
CA ASP A 164 12.93 -9.51 7.13
C ASP A 164 12.42 -10.84 6.54
N LEU A 165 11.80 -10.80 5.35
CA LEU A 165 11.31 -12.01 4.67
C LEU A 165 12.44 -12.92 4.20
N ILE A 166 13.55 -12.37 3.72
CA ILE A 166 14.74 -13.15 3.34
C ILE A 166 15.34 -13.85 4.56
N ASP A 167 15.50 -13.13 5.66
CA ASP A 167 16.04 -13.67 6.92
C ASP A 167 15.12 -14.76 7.49
N ALA A 168 13.80 -14.56 7.40
CA ALA A 168 12.79 -15.55 7.78
C ALA A 168 12.63 -16.69 6.76
N LYS A 169 13.36 -16.67 5.63
CA LYS A 169 13.27 -17.63 4.52
C LYS A 169 11.87 -17.73 3.89
N GLN A 170 11.10 -16.65 3.94
CA GLN A 170 9.76 -16.53 3.37
C GLN A 170 9.81 -16.05 1.91
N LEU A 171 10.62 -16.72 1.08
CA LEU A 171 10.93 -16.29 -0.29
C LEU A 171 9.73 -16.32 -1.24
N VAL A 172 8.79 -17.25 -1.03
CA VAL A 172 7.55 -17.33 -1.83
C VAL A 172 6.64 -16.12 -1.57
N GLN A 173 6.56 -15.67 -0.31
CA GLN A 173 5.78 -14.48 0.05
C GLN A 173 6.41 -13.22 -0.53
N LEU A 174 7.74 -13.10 -0.43
CA LEU A 174 8.48 -12.00 -1.06
C LEU A 174 8.27 -11.98 -2.57
N GLN A 175 8.41 -13.13 -3.23
CA GLN A 175 8.17 -13.26 -4.67
C GLN A 175 6.76 -12.79 -5.03
N THR A 176 5.74 -13.31 -4.35
CA THR A 176 4.34 -12.97 -4.64
C THR A 176 4.12 -11.46 -4.52
N LEU A 177 4.64 -10.81 -3.47
CA LEU A 177 4.57 -9.36 -3.30
C LEU A 177 5.31 -8.60 -4.42
N CYS A 178 6.50 -9.05 -4.80
CA CYS A 178 7.30 -8.36 -5.81
C CYS A 178 6.73 -8.52 -7.22
N GLU A 179 6.18 -9.69 -7.58
CA GLU A 179 5.44 -9.90 -8.84
C GLU A 179 4.27 -8.94 -8.95
N GLN A 180 3.56 -8.81 -7.85
CA GLN A 180 2.43 -7.91 -7.67
C GLN A 180 2.81 -6.43 -7.85
N LEU A 181 3.92 -6.00 -7.26
CA LEU A 181 4.43 -4.63 -7.39
C LEU A 181 5.08 -4.39 -8.76
N ALA A 182 5.66 -5.40 -9.41
CA ALA A 182 6.30 -5.27 -10.71
C ALA A 182 5.30 -5.08 -11.88
N GLN A 183 4.02 -5.38 -11.67
CA GLN A 183 2.96 -5.21 -12.68
C GLN A 183 2.39 -3.79 -12.75
N VAL A 184 2.69 -2.93 -11.77
CA VAL A 184 2.22 -1.54 -11.78
C VAL A 184 2.92 -0.73 -12.86
N GLU A 185 2.26 0.32 -13.36
CA GLU A 185 2.91 1.29 -14.25
C GLU A 185 4.10 1.95 -13.53
N ASP A 186 5.27 1.96 -14.18
CA ASP A 186 6.53 2.46 -13.62
C ASP A 186 6.87 1.86 -12.24
N PRO A 187 7.13 0.53 -12.15
CA PRO A 187 7.43 -0.11 -10.88
C PRO A 187 8.76 0.43 -10.33
N ALA A 188 8.83 0.61 -9.02
CA ALA A 188 10.08 0.99 -8.39
C ALA A 188 11.14 -0.11 -8.58
N PRO A 189 12.43 0.27 -8.72
CA PRO A 189 13.50 -0.69 -8.99
C PRO A 189 13.61 -1.79 -7.92
N GLU A 190 13.26 -1.49 -6.67
CA GLU A 190 13.29 -2.42 -5.54
C GLU A 190 12.36 -3.62 -5.78
N ALA A 191 11.17 -3.41 -6.37
CA ALA A 191 10.24 -4.50 -6.66
C ALA A 191 10.83 -5.49 -7.68
N LEU A 192 11.45 -4.98 -8.75
CA LEU A 192 12.11 -5.82 -9.75
C LEU A 192 13.35 -6.52 -9.17
N PHE A 193 14.12 -5.81 -8.35
CA PHE A 193 15.31 -6.33 -7.69
C PHE A 193 15.00 -7.48 -6.74
N TYR A 194 14.02 -7.31 -5.85
CA TYR A 194 13.65 -8.37 -4.90
C TYR A 194 12.91 -9.52 -5.58
N LEU A 195 12.17 -9.27 -6.66
CA LEU A 195 11.64 -10.35 -7.50
C LEU A 195 12.76 -11.21 -8.10
N ALA A 196 13.78 -10.56 -8.66
CA ALA A 196 14.95 -11.22 -9.20
C ALA A 196 15.68 -12.06 -8.12
N ILE A 197 15.92 -11.49 -6.93
CA ILE A 197 16.57 -12.16 -5.81
C ILE A 197 15.75 -13.35 -5.30
N SER A 198 14.43 -13.18 -5.14
CA SER A 198 13.57 -14.24 -4.62
C SER A 198 13.53 -15.43 -5.58
N LEU A 199 13.43 -15.19 -6.89
CA LEU A 199 13.49 -16.25 -7.91
C LEU A 199 14.86 -16.94 -7.92
N PHE A 200 15.95 -16.16 -7.89
CA PHE A 200 17.32 -16.70 -7.86
C PHE A 200 17.54 -17.59 -6.63
N SER A 201 17.16 -17.11 -5.45
CA SER A 201 17.35 -17.82 -4.18
C SER A 201 16.53 -19.11 -4.08
N GLN A 202 15.44 -19.21 -4.82
CA GLN A 202 14.63 -20.42 -4.94
C GLN A 202 15.12 -21.37 -6.06
N GLY A 203 16.16 -21.01 -6.81
CA GLY A 203 16.71 -21.81 -7.91
C GLY A 203 16.01 -21.62 -9.26
N HIS A 204 15.06 -20.69 -9.35
CA HIS A 204 14.36 -20.32 -10.58
C HIS A 204 15.22 -19.38 -11.45
N PHE A 205 16.44 -19.81 -11.78
CA PHE A 205 17.45 -18.97 -12.42
C PHE A 205 17.00 -18.41 -13.78
N LYS A 206 16.35 -19.24 -14.61
CA LYS A 206 15.86 -18.79 -15.92
C LYS A 206 14.79 -17.71 -15.80
N GLU A 207 13.88 -17.87 -14.84
CA GLU A 207 12.78 -16.91 -14.59
C GLU A 207 13.31 -15.61 -13.99
N SER A 208 14.37 -15.67 -13.16
CA SER A 208 15.05 -14.50 -12.60
C SER A 208 15.68 -13.58 -13.67
N LEU A 209 15.92 -14.07 -14.88
CA LEU A 209 16.57 -13.27 -15.93
C LEU A 209 15.72 -12.07 -16.38
N ALA A 210 14.43 -12.29 -16.62
CA ALA A 210 13.52 -11.26 -17.12
C ALA A 210 13.40 -10.04 -16.19
N PRO A 211 13.17 -10.19 -14.86
CA PRO A 211 13.13 -9.04 -13.96
C PRO A 211 14.50 -8.34 -13.81
N ASN A 212 15.62 -9.06 -13.85
CA ASN A 212 16.95 -8.45 -13.84
C ASN A 212 17.20 -7.58 -15.09
N GLU A 213 16.91 -8.10 -16.28
CA GLU A 213 17.09 -7.36 -17.53
C GLU A 213 16.14 -6.16 -17.61
N ARG A 214 14.91 -6.30 -17.11
CA ARG A 214 13.96 -5.20 -17.01
C ARG A 214 14.45 -4.11 -16.06
N LEU A 215 14.94 -4.48 -14.87
CA LEU A 215 15.49 -3.57 -13.87
C LEU A 215 16.56 -2.67 -14.46
N LEU A 216 17.56 -3.23 -15.15
CA LEU A 216 18.67 -2.44 -15.69
C LEU A 216 18.30 -1.65 -16.95
N ARG A 217 17.26 -2.08 -17.68
CA ARG A 217 16.74 -1.34 -18.82
C ARG A 217 15.98 -0.09 -18.39
N GLU A 218 15.15 -0.22 -17.35
CA GLU A 218 14.29 0.86 -16.84
C GLU A 218 15.04 1.76 -15.85
N HIS A 219 15.92 1.19 -15.03
CA HIS A 219 16.64 1.87 -13.95
C HIS A 219 18.16 1.62 -14.06
N PRO A 220 18.83 2.16 -15.10
CA PRO A 220 20.23 1.88 -15.38
C PRO A 220 21.21 2.36 -14.29
N ASP A 221 20.77 3.23 -13.38
CA ASP A 221 21.56 3.75 -12.26
C ASP A 221 21.46 2.87 -10.99
N PHE A 222 20.62 1.83 -11.00
CA PHE A 222 20.46 0.91 -9.89
C PHE A 222 21.63 -0.09 -9.81
N ILE A 223 22.73 0.32 -9.17
CA ILE A 223 24.02 -0.39 -9.19
C ILE A 223 23.93 -1.84 -8.70
N LEU A 224 23.15 -2.10 -7.66
CA LEU A 224 22.98 -3.46 -7.11
C LEU A 224 22.42 -4.45 -8.13
N GLY A 225 21.63 -3.98 -9.11
CA GLY A 225 21.06 -4.82 -10.16
C GLY A 225 22.10 -5.44 -11.07
N TYR A 226 23.24 -4.76 -11.30
CA TYR A 226 24.32 -5.30 -12.13
C TYR A 226 25.01 -6.48 -11.44
N LEU A 227 25.25 -6.40 -10.13
CA LEU A 227 25.82 -7.52 -9.38
C LEU A 227 24.88 -8.74 -9.40
N GLN A 228 23.57 -8.52 -9.23
CA GLN A 228 22.60 -9.62 -9.26
C GLN A 228 22.52 -10.27 -10.64
N LEU A 229 22.40 -9.47 -11.71
CA LEU A 229 22.37 -10.00 -13.07
C LEU A 229 23.69 -10.72 -13.43
N GLY A 230 24.84 -10.16 -13.05
CA GLY A 230 26.14 -10.81 -13.24
C GLY A 230 26.21 -12.17 -12.55
N ASN A 231 25.83 -12.25 -11.28
CA ASN A 231 25.81 -13.50 -10.51
C ASN A 231 24.86 -14.54 -11.15
N LEU A 232 23.70 -14.09 -11.62
CA LEU A 232 22.75 -14.95 -12.33
C LEU A 232 23.36 -15.49 -13.63
N LEU A 233 23.98 -14.63 -14.44
CA LEU A 233 24.59 -15.01 -15.70
C LEU A 233 25.76 -16.00 -15.49
N GLU A 234 26.59 -15.80 -14.48
CA GLU A 234 27.63 -16.77 -14.08
C GLU A 234 27.02 -18.14 -13.73
N THR A 235 25.94 -18.14 -12.95
CA THR A 235 25.22 -19.36 -12.54
C THR A 235 24.62 -20.10 -13.75
N LEU A 236 24.16 -19.36 -14.75
CA LEU A 236 23.67 -19.90 -16.02
C LEU A 236 24.79 -20.29 -17.00
N GLY A 237 26.06 -20.09 -16.65
CA GLY A 237 27.22 -20.36 -17.52
C GLY A 237 27.44 -19.32 -18.62
N ARG A 238 26.72 -18.19 -18.61
CA ARG A 238 26.80 -17.10 -19.60
C ARG A 238 27.90 -16.09 -19.23
N ARG A 239 29.13 -16.59 -19.06
CA ARG A 239 30.23 -15.84 -18.44
C ARG A 239 30.64 -14.57 -19.20
N THR A 240 30.70 -14.64 -20.53
CA THR A 240 31.02 -13.46 -21.36
C THR A 240 30.01 -12.34 -21.18
N GLU A 241 28.74 -12.68 -20.95
CA GLU A 241 27.69 -11.70 -20.70
C GLU A 241 27.79 -11.14 -19.27
N ALA A 242 28.07 -11.99 -18.29
CA ALA A 242 28.33 -11.56 -16.91
C ALA A 242 29.46 -10.53 -16.83
N HIS A 243 30.57 -10.77 -17.55
CA HIS A 243 31.70 -9.84 -17.62
C HIS A 243 31.28 -8.47 -18.16
N ARG A 244 30.53 -8.44 -19.27
CA ARG A 244 30.03 -7.19 -19.83
C ARG A 244 29.14 -6.43 -18.84
N VAL A 245 28.33 -7.14 -18.05
CA VAL A 245 27.49 -6.54 -17.00
C VAL A 245 28.36 -5.92 -15.90
N TYR A 246 29.40 -6.59 -15.43
CA TYR A 246 30.34 -6.03 -14.44
C TYR A 246 31.13 -4.83 -14.97
N GLU A 247 31.54 -4.85 -16.24
CA GLU A 247 32.16 -3.69 -16.89
C GLU A 247 31.20 -2.50 -16.97
N GLN A 248 29.93 -2.75 -17.36
CA GLN A 248 28.88 -1.72 -17.38
C GLN A 248 28.62 -1.12 -16.00
N GLN A 249 28.70 -1.93 -14.95
CA GLN A 249 28.61 -1.46 -13.57
C GLN A 249 29.78 -0.52 -13.23
N LEU A 250 31.02 -0.93 -13.54
CA LEU A 250 32.22 -0.14 -13.24
C LEU A 250 32.28 1.17 -14.00
N LEU A 251 31.73 1.22 -15.22
CA LEU A 251 31.58 2.47 -15.97
C LEU A 251 30.65 3.46 -15.26
N ARG A 252 29.67 2.97 -14.51
CA ARG A 252 28.69 3.81 -13.77
C ARG A 252 29.15 4.15 -12.36
N GLN A 253 29.70 3.16 -11.66
CA GLN A 253 30.24 3.31 -10.31
C GLN A 253 31.64 2.67 -10.26
N PRO A 254 32.71 3.46 -10.50
CA PRO A 254 34.07 2.95 -10.58
C PRO A 254 34.72 2.66 -9.21
N GLU A 255 34.12 3.16 -8.12
CA GLU A 255 34.66 3.11 -6.75
C GLU A 255 33.64 2.55 -5.74
N GLY A 256 34.15 2.08 -4.60
CA GLY A 256 33.34 1.56 -3.50
C GLY A 256 33.20 0.04 -3.51
N HIS A 257 32.53 -0.49 -2.48
CA HIS A 257 32.45 -1.92 -2.21
C HIS A 257 31.91 -2.75 -3.41
N PHE A 258 30.90 -2.25 -4.11
CA PHE A 258 30.32 -2.96 -5.26
C PHE A 258 31.26 -2.95 -6.48
N ALA A 259 32.01 -1.87 -6.68
CA ALA A 259 33.04 -1.79 -7.70
C ALA A 259 34.18 -2.76 -7.40
N ASP A 260 34.60 -2.87 -6.15
CA ASP A 260 35.61 -3.84 -5.73
C ASP A 260 35.16 -5.28 -6.00
N GLU A 261 33.89 -5.60 -5.73
CA GLU A 261 33.32 -6.91 -6.04
C GLU A 261 33.28 -7.18 -7.56
N ALA A 262 32.83 -6.23 -8.37
CA ALA A 262 32.84 -6.37 -9.82
C ALA A 262 34.26 -6.59 -10.36
N ARG A 263 35.26 -5.86 -9.84
CA ARG A 263 36.68 -6.07 -10.19
C ARG A 263 37.18 -7.44 -9.76
N ARG A 264 36.74 -7.95 -8.59
CA ARG A 264 37.09 -9.31 -8.15
C ARG A 264 36.55 -10.34 -9.14
N ARG A 265 35.28 -10.26 -9.51
CA ARG A 265 34.64 -11.18 -10.48
C ARG A 265 35.37 -11.19 -11.82
N LEU A 266 35.68 -10.01 -12.36
CA LEU A 266 36.43 -9.88 -13.62
C LEU A 266 37.85 -10.48 -13.56
N LYS A 267 38.48 -10.55 -12.38
CA LYS A 267 39.84 -11.11 -12.21
C LYS A 267 39.88 -12.62 -12.09
N VAL A 268 38.81 -13.26 -11.60
CA VAL A 268 38.79 -14.72 -11.30
C VAL A 268 39.02 -15.58 -12.56
N GLU A 269 38.79 -15.06 -13.77
CA GLU A 269 39.06 -15.78 -15.03
C GLU A 269 40.35 -15.38 -15.76
N SER A 270 41.22 -14.56 -15.14
CA SER A 270 42.55 -14.28 -15.71
C SER A 270 43.59 -15.40 -15.42
N LYS A 271 43.14 -16.54 -14.90
CA LYS A 271 43.92 -17.76 -14.61
C LYS A 271 43.21 -18.98 -15.15
#